data_AF-X1F622-F1
#
_entry.id   AF-X1F622-F1
#
_cell.length_a   1.000
_cell.length_b   1.000
_cell.length_c   1.000
_cell.angle_alpha   90.00
_cell.angle_beta   90.00
_cell.angle_gamma   90.00
#
_symmetry.space_group_name_H-M   'P 1'
#
loop_
_entity.id
_entity.type
_entity.pdbx_description
1 polymer ?
#
loop_
_entity_poly.entity_id
_entity_poly.type
_entity_poly.pdbx_seq_one_letter_code
_entity_poly.pdbx_strand_id
1 'polypeptide(L)'
;MPTLYKNLGFKIKKLREKIDVSQSSLAEALGVDRVTISKIENGERKIYAEEIKKLSEYFNISSDVLLDLKEDIEVIIEKSTAKQKQKKEIRISVPQKNLRKFKEILLYMLNKIGSKPNIGESVLYKLLYFIDFDFYEKYEEQLIGASYIKNHYGPTPKEFIKIVKEMEGKDLIRVKDSHFKHPQTKYLSKRESDFTLLKAHEIKMIDSVLDRLSDMNATEISNYSHKDVPWLTTNNGEIIDYESVFYRTKPYSVRTYIEENI
;
A
#
# COMPACT_ATOMS: atom_id res chain seq x y z
N MET A 1 -25.92 21.79 3.13
CA MET A 1 -25.28 21.55 4.44
C MET A 1 -25.48 20.13 4.99
N PRO A 2 -26.67 19.48 4.95
CA PRO A 2 -26.83 18.08 5.40
C PRO A 2 -26.10 17.04 4.53
N THR A 3 -25.77 17.40 3.30
CA THR A 3 -25.20 16.51 2.28
C THR A 3 -23.75 16.12 2.53
N LEU A 4 -22.92 17.01 3.08
CA LEU A 4 -21.49 16.73 3.29
C LEU A 4 -21.27 15.61 4.33
N TYR A 5 -21.90 15.72 5.50
CA TYR A 5 -21.75 14.72 6.56
C TYR A 5 -22.35 13.37 6.18
N LYS A 6 -23.43 13.38 5.39
CA LYS A 6 -24.07 12.15 4.91
C LYS A 6 -23.19 11.43 3.88
N ASN A 7 -22.56 12.18 2.97
CA ASN A 7 -21.62 11.62 1.99
C ASN A 7 -20.37 11.05 2.67
N LEU A 8 -19.78 11.82 3.60
CA LEU A 8 -18.62 11.39 4.37
C LEU A 8 -18.90 10.15 5.22
N GLY A 9 -20.03 10.13 5.93
CA GLY A 9 -20.49 8.97 6.70
C GLY A 9 -20.67 7.73 5.82
N PHE A 10 -21.28 7.89 4.64
CA PHE A 10 -21.44 6.81 3.68
C PHE A 10 -20.09 6.31 3.12
N LYS A 11 -19.13 7.20 2.86
CA LYS A 11 -17.77 6.83 2.44
C LYS A 11 -17.06 6.02 3.52
N ILE A 12 -17.12 6.46 4.77
CA ILE A 12 -16.56 5.73 5.93
C ILE A 12 -17.18 4.33 6.04
N LYS A 13 -18.52 4.24 5.92
CA LYS A 13 -19.23 2.96 5.93
C LYS A 13 -18.74 2.04 4.81
N LYS A 14 -18.63 2.55 3.58
CA LYS A 14 -18.11 1.79 2.44
C LYS A 14 -16.66 1.34 2.65
N LEU A 15 -15.79 2.21 3.17
CA LEU A 15 -14.41 1.85 3.48
C LEU A 15 -14.35 0.74 4.53
N ARG A 16 -15.13 0.88 5.61
CA ARG A 16 -15.27 -0.13 6.66
C ARG A 16 -15.77 -1.48 6.12
N GLU A 17 -16.81 -1.47 5.30
CA GLU A 17 -17.37 -2.69 4.69
C GLU A 17 -16.42 -3.30 3.66
N LYS A 18 -15.67 -2.48 2.91
CA LYS A 18 -14.67 -2.95 1.94
C LYS A 18 -13.50 -3.70 2.60
N ILE A 19 -13.16 -3.34 3.83
CA ILE A 19 -12.18 -4.10 4.65
C ILE A 19 -12.86 -5.10 5.60
N ASP A 20 -14.19 -5.22 5.52
CA ASP A 20 -15.02 -6.14 6.29
C ASP A 20 -14.79 -6.02 7.81
N VAL A 21 -14.85 -4.78 8.30
CA VAL A 21 -14.70 -4.41 9.70
C VAL A 21 -16.08 -4.12 10.31
N SER A 22 -16.32 -4.55 11.56
CA SER A 22 -17.56 -4.23 12.26
C SER A 22 -17.55 -2.78 12.79
N GLN A 23 -18.73 -2.17 12.99
CA GLN A 23 -18.79 -0.84 13.62
C GLN A 23 -18.14 -0.82 15.01
N SER A 24 -18.25 -1.92 15.76
CA SER A 24 -17.65 -2.06 17.09
C SER A 24 -16.12 -2.07 17.02
N SER A 25 -15.56 -2.82 16.06
CA SER A 25 -14.11 -2.90 15.85
C SER A 25 -13.52 -1.58 15.37
N LEU A 26 -14.24 -0.84 14.51
CA LEU A 26 -13.85 0.50 14.11
C LEU A 26 -13.90 1.46 15.32
N ALA A 27 -14.94 1.37 16.15
CA ALA A 27 -15.10 2.22 17.32
C ALA A 27 -13.96 2.04 18.33
N GLU A 28 -13.59 0.79 18.60
CA GLU A 28 -12.45 0.44 19.46
C GLU A 28 -11.14 1.04 18.95
N ALA A 29 -10.88 0.93 17.63
CA ALA A 29 -9.67 1.50 17.02
C ALA A 29 -9.63 3.04 17.08
N LEU A 30 -10.78 3.70 17.06
CA LEU A 30 -10.90 5.16 17.18
C LEU A 30 -10.95 5.67 18.62
N GLY A 31 -11.08 4.77 19.61
CA GLY A 31 -11.28 5.12 21.01
C GLY A 31 -12.64 5.80 21.27
N VAL A 32 -13.66 5.42 20.51
CA VAL A 32 -15.03 5.94 20.63
C VAL A 32 -16.01 4.79 20.87
N ASP A 33 -17.25 5.10 21.24
CA ASP A 33 -18.29 4.10 21.39
C ASP A 33 -18.88 3.67 20.02
N ARG A 34 -19.43 2.45 19.96
CA ARG A 34 -20.06 1.91 18.75
C ARG A 34 -21.18 2.81 18.21
N VAL A 35 -21.94 3.46 19.09
CA VAL A 35 -23.07 4.32 18.70
C VAL A 35 -22.55 5.57 17.99
N THR A 36 -21.40 6.11 18.39
CA THR A 36 -20.69 7.19 17.70
C THR A 36 -20.38 6.81 16.26
N ILE A 37 -19.80 5.63 16.00
CA ILE A 37 -19.54 5.17 14.62
C ILE A 37 -20.84 5.02 13.83
N SER A 38 -21.89 4.43 14.41
CA SER A 38 -23.18 4.28 13.72
C SER A 38 -23.79 5.63 13.33
N LYS A 39 -23.76 6.62 14.25
CA LYS A 39 -24.29 7.96 13.99
C LYS A 39 -23.45 8.72 12.95
N ILE A 40 -22.13 8.54 12.96
CA ILE A 40 -21.24 9.07 11.92
C ILE A 40 -21.61 8.48 10.56
N GLU A 41 -21.70 7.15 10.45
CA GLU A 41 -21.97 6.45 9.18
C GLU A 41 -23.33 6.81 8.57
N ASN A 42 -24.33 7.07 9.42
CA ASN A 42 -25.66 7.49 8.99
C ASN A 42 -25.76 9.02 8.72
N GLY A 43 -24.71 9.79 9.02
CA GLY A 43 -24.72 11.25 8.89
C GLY A 43 -25.54 11.97 9.97
N GLU A 44 -25.89 11.29 11.06
CA GLU A 44 -26.64 11.82 12.20
C GLU A 44 -25.76 12.63 13.16
N ARG A 45 -24.43 12.47 13.07
CA ARG A 45 -23.43 13.17 13.89
C ARG A 45 -22.33 13.75 13.01
N LYS A 46 -21.88 14.95 13.37
CA LYS A 46 -20.69 15.58 12.77
C LYS A 46 -19.42 14.79 13.13
N ILE A 47 -18.42 14.88 12.27
CA ILE A 47 -17.10 14.27 12.50
C ILE A 47 -16.13 15.37 12.89
N TYR A 48 -15.38 15.16 13.97
CA TYR A 48 -14.37 16.10 14.44
C TYR A 48 -13.03 15.85 13.73
N ALA A 49 -12.17 16.87 13.68
CA ALA A 49 -10.87 16.76 13.00
C ALA A 49 -9.99 15.62 13.55
N GLU A 50 -10.04 15.37 14.85
CA GLU A 50 -9.33 14.25 15.48
C GLU A 50 -9.84 12.89 14.99
N GLU A 51 -11.15 12.74 14.80
CA GLU A 51 -11.75 11.52 14.26
C GLU A 51 -11.42 11.35 12.78
N ILE A 52 -11.40 12.43 11.99
CA ILE A 52 -10.94 12.41 10.60
C ILE A 52 -9.49 11.92 10.52
N LYS A 53 -8.62 12.43 11.40
CA LYS A 53 -7.22 12.00 11.48
C LYS A 53 -7.14 10.50 11.79
N LYS A 54 -7.83 10.03 12.83
CA LYS A 54 -7.87 8.61 13.22
C LYS A 54 -8.48 7.71 12.14
N LEU A 55 -9.50 8.17 11.42
CA LEU A 55 -10.10 7.43 10.30
C LEU A 55 -9.12 7.35 9.11
N SER A 56 -8.46 8.46 8.80
CA SER A 56 -7.43 8.53 7.74
C SER A 56 -6.28 7.56 8.06
N GLU A 57 -5.85 7.56 9.32
CA GLU A 57 -4.89 6.60 9.87
C GLU A 57 -5.41 5.15 9.74
N TYR A 58 -6.58 4.86 10.29
CA TYR A 58 -7.16 3.52 10.31
C TYR A 58 -7.31 2.90 8.91
N PHE A 59 -7.78 3.69 7.95
CA PHE A 59 -7.97 3.25 6.57
C PHE A 59 -6.72 3.40 5.70
N ASN A 60 -5.63 3.96 6.25
CA ASN A 60 -4.40 4.28 5.53
C ASN A 60 -4.64 5.07 4.23
N ILE A 61 -5.48 6.10 4.31
CA ILE A 61 -5.78 7.06 3.23
C ILE A 61 -5.53 8.49 3.73
N SER A 62 -5.31 9.44 2.82
CA SER A 62 -5.18 10.85 3.23
C SER A 62 -6.54 11.43 3.67
N SER A 63 -6.49 12.45 4.53
CA SER A 63 -7.69 13.20 4.93
C SER A 63 -8.38 13.86 3.74
N ASP A 64 -7.63 14.29 2.73
CA ASP A 64 -8.19 14.89 1.52
C ASP A 64 -9.00 13.89 0.71
N VAL A 65 -8.51 12.65 0.60
CA VAL A 65 -9.24 11.54 -0.03
C VAL A 65 -10.46 11.18 0.80
N LEU A 66 -10.32 11.11 2.13
CA LEU A 66 -11.46 10.82 3.01
C LEU A 66 -12.57 11.88 2.91
N LEU A 67 -12.18 13.16 2.75
CA LEU A 67 -13.09 14.31 2.68
C LEU A 67 -13.63 14.61 1.28
N ASP A 68 -13.34 13.76 0.28
CA ASP A 68 -13.68 13.98 -1.12
C ASP A 68 -13.16 15.33 -1.68
N LEU A 69 -12.05 15.84 -1.14
CA LEU A 69 -11.39 17.08 -1.59
C LEU A 69 -10.51 16.83 -2.84
N LYS A 70 -10.22 15.56 -3.14
CA LYS A 70 -9.62 15.06 -4.39
C LYS A 70 -10.42 13.82 -4.84
N GLU A 71 -10.80 13.75 -6.11
CA GLU A 71 -11.54 12.58 -6.65
C GLU A 71 -10.71 11.30 -6.49
N ASP A 72 -11.40 10.19 -6.15
CA ASP A 72 -10.81 8.86 -6.04
C ASP A 72 -10.07 8.50 -7.33
N ILE A 73 -8.81 8.05 -7.23
CA ILE A 73 -8.08 7.58 -8.41
C ILE A 73 -8.50 6.15 -8.69
N GLU A 74 -9.39 5.96 -9.67
CA GLU A 74 -9.79 4.64 -10.16
C GLU A 74 -8.65 3.99 -10.98
N VAL A 75 -8.17 2.82 -10.52
CA VAL A 75 -7.21 2.00 -11.25
C VAL A 75 -7.95 1.15 -12.29
N ILE A 76 -8.03 1.64 -13.53
CA ILE A 76 -8.62 0.91 -14.66
C ILE A 76 -7.53 0.03 -15.31
N ILE A 77 -7.79 -1.28 -15.42
CA ILE A 77 -6.93 -2.16 -16.24
C ILE A 77 -7.33 -1.94 -17.69
N GLU A 78 -6.45 -1.36 -18.49
CA GLU A 78 -6.69 -1.30 -19.93
C GLU A 78 -6.55 -2.72 -20.51
N LYS A 79 -7.65 -3.22 -21.08
CA LYS A 79 -7.58 -4.25 -22.11
C LYS A 79 -7.21 -3.52 -23.40
N SER A 80 -6.15 -3.97 -24.05
CA SER A 80 -5.66 -3.41 -25.30
C SER A 80 -6.74 -3.48 -26.40
N THR A 81 -7.55 -2.44 -26.53
CA THR A 81 -8.36 -2.19 -27.72
C THR A 81 -8.47 -0.69 -27.93
N ALA A 82 -7.96 -0.24 -29.08
CA ALA A 82 -7.89 1.15 -29.48
C ALA A 82 -9.28 1.79 -29.64
N LYS A 83 -9.51 2.93 -28.96
CA LYS A 83 -9.94 4.22 -29.55
C LYS A 83 -10.21 5.25 -28.44
N GLN A 84 -9.72 6.46 -28.68
CA GLN A 84 -9.73 7.61 -27.78
C GLN A 84 -11.13 8.25 -27.63
N LYS A 85 -11.44 8.73 -26.43
CA LYS A 85 -12.10 10.03 -26.23
C LYS A 85 -11.64 10.69 -24.92
N GLN A 86 -11.43 12.00 -25.01
CA GLN A 86 -10.79 12.87 -24.05
C GLN A 86 -11.68 13.15 -22.83
N LYS A 87 -11.12 12.92 -21.64
CA LYS A 87 -11.42 13.65 -20.41
C LYS A 87 -10.11 13.69 -19.61
N LYS A 88 -9.73 14.88 -19.12
CA LYS A 88 -8.53 15.10 -18.31
C LYS A 88 -8.71 14.44 -16.94
N GLU A 89 -8.50 13.14 -16.90
CA GLU A 89 -8.25 12.35 -15.69
C GLU A 89 -6.77 11.95 -15.73
N ILE A 90 -6.09 11.97 -14.59
CA ILE A 90 -4.73 11.43 -14.46
C ILE A 90 -4.85 9.90 -14.53
N ARG A 91 -4.81 9.36 -15.75
CA ARG A 91 -4.93 7.93 -16.04
C ARG A 91 -3.59 7.26 -15.76
N ILE A 92 -3.53 6.42 -14.73
CA ILE A 92 -2.38 5.54 -14.48
C ILE A 92 -2.65 4.22 -15.22
N SER A 93 -2.17 4.11 -16.45
CA SER A 93 -2.23 2.86 -17.20
C SER A 93 -1.11 1.93 -16.69
N VAL A 94 -1.47 0.91 -15.92
CA VAL A 94 -0.53 -0.14 -15.50
C VAL A 94 -0.57 -1.27 -16.53
N PRO A 95 0.55 -1.59 -17.22
CA PRO A 95 0.58 -2.67 -18.19
C PRO A 95 0.18 -4.01 -17.58
N GLN A 96 -0.64 -4.82 -18.26
CA GLN A 96 -1.08 -6.13 -17.76
C GLN A 96 0.08 -7.08 -17.40
N LYS A 97 1.22 -6.95 -18.08
CA LYS A 97 2.45 -7.70 -17.81
C LYS A 97 2.98 -7.43 -16.39
N ASN A 98 2.86 -6.19 -15.91
CA ASN A 98 3.33 -5.78 -14.58
C ASN A 98 2.44 -6.35 -13.48
N LEU A 99 1.13 -6.51 -13.74
CA LEU A 99 0.22 -7.12 -12.77
C LEU A 99 0.51 -8.61 -12.54
N ARG A 100 0.80 -9.37 -13.61
CA ARG A 100 1.17 -10.78 -13.48
C ARG A 100 2.46 -10.93 -12.67
N LYS A 101 3.47 -10.09 -12.96
CA LYS A 101 4.73 -10.08 -12.21
C LYS A 101 4.51 -9.66 -10.75
N PHE A 102 3.67 -8.67 -10.46
CA PHE A 102 3.28 -8.31 -9.09
C PHE A 102 2.74 -9.54 -8.34
N LYS A 103 1.76 -10.26 -8.91
CA LYS A 103 1.18 -11.45 -8.26
C LYS A 103 2.24 -12.48 -7.88
N GLU A 104 3.17 -12.79 -8.78
CA GLU A 104 4.23 -13.76 -8.51
C GLU A 104 5.26 -13.26 -7.49
N ILE A 105 5.62 -11.97 -7.51
CA ILE A 105 6.51 -11.39 -6.49
C ILE A 105 5.84 -11.41 -5.12
N LEU A 106 4.56 -11.04 -5.04
CA LEU A 106 3.81 -11.10 -3.78
C LEU A 106 3.75 -12.54 -3.26
N LEU A 107 3.46 -13.53 -4.11
CA LEU A 107 3.48 -14.93 -3.69
C LEU A 107 4.86 -15.36 -3.22
N TYR A 108 5.92 -15.01 -3.95
CA TYR A 108 7.28 -15.36 -3.57
C TYR A 108 7.65 -14.81 -2.19
N MET A 109 7.32 -13.54 -1.92
CA MET A 109 7.46 -12.94 -0.60
C MET A 109 6.66 -13.71 0.46
N LEU A 110 5.38 -13.98 0.20
CA LEU A 110 4.53 -14.71 1.15
C LEU A 110 5.01 -16.14 1.42
N ASN A 111 5.51 -16.84 0.40
CA ASN A 111 6.10 -18.17 0.56
C ASN A 111 7.34 -18.13 1.48
N LYS A 112 8.17 -17.08 1.41
CA LYS A 112 9.37 -16.94 2.25
C LYS A 112 9.12 -16.40 3.65
N ILE A 113 8.29 -15.36 3.78
CA ILE A 113 8.16 -14.57 5.02
C ILE A 113 6.73 -14.46 5.54
N GLY A 114 5.71 -14.93 4.82
CA GLY A 114 4.29 -14.73 5.18
C GLY A 114 3.88 -15.38 6.51
N SER A 115 4.59 -16.42 6.94
CA SER A 115 4.37 -17.08 8.24
C SER A 115 4.96 -16.33 9.43
N LYS A 116 5.88 -15.39 9.23
CA LYS A 116 6.50 -14.61 10.31
C LYS A 116 5.42 -13.80 11.05
N PRO A 117 5.48 -13.68 12.40
CA PRO A 117 4.43 -13.04 13.19
C PRO A 117 4.31 -11.53 12.91
N ASN A 118 5.41 -10.86 12.59
CA ASN A 118 5.49 -9.42 12.31
C ASN A 118 5.04 -9.03 10.88
N ILE A 119 4.79 -9.99 9.99
CA ILE A 119 4.47 -9.71 8.59
C ILE A 119 2.96 -9.53 8.41
N GLY A 120 2.51 -8.29 8.56
CA GLY A 120 1.16 -7.84 8.20
C GLY A 120 1.15 -7.06 6.88
N GLU A 121 -0.06 -6.69 6.42
CA GLU A 121 -0.29 -5.90 5.20
C GLU A 121 0.59 -4.64 5.14
N SER A 122 0.66 -3.90 6.24
CA SER A 122 1.44 -2.65 6.29
C SER A 122 2.93 -2.90 6.09
N VAL A 123 3.49 -4.02 6.53
CA VAL A 123 4.90 -4.39 6.31
C VAL A 123 5.13 -4.79 4.87
N LEU A 124 4.21 -5.57 4.27
CA LEU A 124 4.29 -5.96 2.86
C LEU A 124 4.35 -4.74 1.93
N TYR A 125 3.62 -3.66 2.22
CA TYR A 125 3.68 -2.42 1.43
C TYR A 125 5.09 -1.83 1.35
N LYS A 126 5.80 -1.79 2.48
CA LYS A 126 7.15 -1.20 2.53
C LYS A 126 8.16 -2.13 1.88
N LEU A 127 8.01 -3.44 2.09
CA LEU A 127 8.88 -4.41 1.42
C LEU A 127 8.73 -4.34 -0.10
N LEU A 128 7.50 -4.28 -0.63
CA LEU A 128 7.26 -4.10 -2.06
C LEU A 128 7.88 -2.79 -2.58
N TYR A 129 7.70 -1.69 -1.84
CA TYR A 129 8.30 -0.40 -2.15
C TYR A 129 9.82 -0.49 -2.25
N PHE A 130 10.51 -1.04 -1.25
CA PHE A 130 11.96 -1.18 -1.28
C PHE A 130 12.44 -2.15 -2.36
N ILE A 131 11.71 -3.24 -2.60
CA ILE A 131 12.00 -4.17 -3.71
C ILE A 131 12.00 -3.44 -5.05
N ASP A 132 10.95 -2.66 -5.33
CA ASP A 132 10.78 -2.00 -6.62
C ASP A 132 11.77 -0.84 -6.80
N PHE A 133 11.95 -0.03 -5.75
CA PHE A 133 12.82 1.15 -5.80
C PHE A 133 14.30 0.79 -5.77
N ASP A 134 14.72 -0.21 -5.01
CA ASP A 134 16.12 -0.66 -5.01
C ASP A 134 16.46 -1.35 -6.35
N PHE A 135 15.50 -2.06 -6.94
CA PHE A 135 15.65 -2.59 -8.29
C PHE A 135 15.80 -1.47 -9.33
N TYR A 136 14.95 -0.44 -9.25
CA TYR A 136 15.04 0.72 -10.13
C TYR A 136 16.36 1.48 -9.96
N GLU A 137 16.79 1.73 -8.72
CA GLU A 137 18.07 2.39 -8.46
C GLU A 137 19.22 1.60 -9.09
N LYS A 138 19.21 0.27 -8.95
CA LYS A 138 20.32 -0.55 -9.43
C LYS A 138 20.33 -0.78 -10.94
N TYR A 139 19.17 -0.93 -11.57
CA TYR A 139 19.06 -1.39 -12.96
C TYR A 139 18.39 -0.39 -13.89
N GLU A 140 17.84 0.71 -13.37
CA GLU A 140 17.06 1.72 -14.12
C GLU A 140 15.84 1.12 -14.85
N GLU A 141 15.38 -0.04 -14.37
CA GLU A 141 14.19 -0.73 -14.84
C GLU A 141 13.24 -0.92 -13.65
N GLN A 142 11.93 -0.79 -13.86
CA GLN A 142 10.94 -1.07 -12.81
C GLN A 142 10.70 -2.58 -12.71
N LEU A 143 10.72 -3.14 -11.49
CA LEU A 143 10.52 -4.57 -11.29
C LEU A 143 9.03 -4.92 -11.31
N ILE A 144 8.27 -4.26 -10.43
CA ILE A 144 6.81 -4.33 -10.39
C ILE A 144 6.23 -3.13 -11.14
N GLY A 145 6.82 -1.94 -10.94
CA GLY A 145 6.32 -0.70 -11.52
C GLY A 145 4.96 -0.31 -10.93
N ALA A 146 4.76 -0.55 -9.63
CA ALA A 146 3.55 -0.12 -8.95
C ALA A 146 3.57 1.38 -8.65
N SER A 147 2.39 1.97 -8.50
CA SER A 147 2.24 3.38 -8.12
C SER A 147 2.21 3.49 -6.60
N TYR A 148 3.31 3.94 -6.00
CA TYR A 148 3.40 4.12 -4.55
C TYR A 148 2.99 5.54 -4.16
N ILE A 149 2.07 5.68 -3.22
CA ILE A 149 1.70 6.98 -2.66
C ILE A 149 2.31 7.19 -1.28
N LYS A 150 2.67 8.44 -0.97
CA LYS A 150 3.09 8.82 0.37
C LYS A 150 1.89 8.88 1.31
N ASN A 151 1.80 7.95 2.25
CA ASN A 151 0.82 7.97 3.34
C ASN A 151 1.49 8.15 4.70
N HIS A 152 0.68 8.45 5.73
CA HIS A 152 1.14 8.65 7.10
C HIS A 152 1.99 7.48 7.61
N TYR A 153 1.61 6.24 7.29
CA TYR A 153 2.34 5.05 7.72
C TYR A 153 3.40 4.59 6.73
N GLY A 154 3.78 5.39 5.74
CA GLY A 154 4.80 5.03 4.75
C GLY A 154 4.24 4.87 3.33
N PRO A 155 5.08 4.41 2.38
CA PRO A 155 4.68 4.21 0.99
C PRO A 155 3.61 3.12 0.88
N THR A 156 2.59 3.35 0.06
CA THR A 156 1.48 2.40 -0.17
C THR A 156 1.29 2.13 -1.66
N PRO A 157 1.41 0.88 -2.15
CA PRO A 157 1.14 0.53 -3.55
C PRO A 157 -0.36 0.54 -3.86
N LYS A 158 -0.79 1.41 -4.77
CA LYS A 158 -2.23 1.59 -5.10
C LYS A 158 -2.85 0.34 -5.72
N GLU A 159 -2.09 -0.41 -6.51
CA GLU A 159 -2.56 -1.59 -7.22
C GLU A 159 -2.77 -2.79 -6.29
N PHE A 160 -2.21 -2.76 -5.08
CA PHE A 160 -2.21 -3.92 -4.17
C PHE A 160 -3.61 -4.41 -3.81
N ILE A 161 -4.54 -3.50 -3.49
CA ILE A 161 -5.93 -3.87 -3.15
C ILE A 161 -6.57 -4.67 -4.29
N LYS A 162 -6.29 -4.27 -5.52
CA LYS A 162 -6.80 -4.93 -6.72
C LYS A 162 -6.15 -6.30 -6.93
N ILE A 163 -4.82 -6.35 -6.82
CA ILE A 163 -4.03 -7.59 -6.93
C ILE A 163 -4.52 -8.63 -5.93
N VAL A 164 -4.59 -8.28 -4.64
CA VAL A 164 -5.08 -9.18 -3.59
C VAL A 164 -6.51 -9.64 -3.87
N LYS A 165 -7.42 -8.73 -4.25
CA LYS A 165 -8.80 -9.10 -4.57
C LYS A 165 -8.89 -10.13 -5.70
N GLU A 166 -8.02 -10.04 -6.71
CA GLU A 166 -7.99 -11.01 -7.81
C GLU A 166 -7.38 -12.37 -7.42
N MET A 167 -6.48 -12.38 -6.43
CA MET A 167 -5.76 -13.56 -5.94
C MET A 167 -6.49 -14.29 -4.81
N GLU A 168 -7.30 -13.58 -4.04
CA GLU A 168 -7.95 -14.10 -2.83
C GLU A 168 -8.87 -15.29 -3.13
N GLY A 169 -8.70 -16.37 -2.36
CA GLY A 169 -9.40 -17.64 -2.54
C GLY A 169 -8.75 -18.59 -3.55
N LYS A 170 -7.95 -18.07 -4.49
CA LYS A 170 -7.25 -18.85 -5.52
C LYS A 170 -5.78 -19.06 -5.17
N ASP A 171 -5.03 -17.96 -5.15
CA ASP A 171 -3.57 -17.95 -5.00
C ASP A 171 -3.14 -17.68 -3.55
N LEU A 172 -3.96 -16.96 -2.78
CA LEU A 172 -3.71 -16.63 -1.37
C LEU A 172 -5.01 -16.61 -0.55
N ILE A 173 -4.87 -16.64 0.77
CA ILE A 173 -5.94 -16.37 1.73
C ILE A 173 -5.60 -15.15 2.58
N ARG A 174 -6.64 -14.40 2.95
CA ARG A 174 -6.55 -13.35 3.95
C ARG A 174 -6.91 -13.93 5.32
N VAL A 175 -6.08 -13.67 6.31
CA VAL A 175 -6.30 -14.05 7.70
C VAL A 175 -6.38 -12.78 8.53
N LYS A 176 -7.51 -12.59 9.22
CA LYS A 176 -7.68 -11.51 10.19
C LYS A 176 -7.42 -12.08 11.57
N ASP A 177 -6.35 -11.63 12.22
CA ASP A 177 -6.08 -12.07 13.58
C ASP A 177 -6.71 -11.08 14.57
N SER A 178 -7.66 -11.58 15.36
CA SER A 178 -8.32 -10.84 16.44
C SER A 178 -7.56 -10.90 17.76
N HIS A 179 -6.48 -11.67 17.88
CA HIS A 179 -5.74 -11.85 19.14
C HIS A 179 -4.67 -10.78 19.38
N PHE A 180 -4.35 -9.95 18.39
CA PHE A 180 -3.43 -8.83 18.55
C PHE A 180 -4.17 -7.59 19.08
N LYS A 181 -3.49 -6.79 19.92
CA LYS A 181 -3.96 -5.48 20.43
C LYS A 181 -4.49 -4.54 19.35
N HIS A 182 -4.09 -4.75 18.09
CA HIS A 182 -4.65 -4.10 16.92
C HIS A 182 -4.94 -5.17 15.86
N PRO A 183 -6.13 -5.17 15.23
CA PRO A 183 -6.47 -6.15 14.21
C PRO A 183 -5.49 -6.06 13.05
N GLN A 184 -4.81 -7.18 12.75
CA GLN A 184 -3.85 -7.26 11.66
C GLN A 184 -4.44 -8.08 10.51
N THR A 185 -4.36 -7.54 9.30
CA THR A 185 -4.60 -8.29 8.08
C THR A 185 -3.29 -8.98 7.67
N LYS A 186 -3.31 -10.31 7.68
CA LYS A 186 -2.22 -11.15 7.14
C LYS A 186 -2.67 -11.82 5.85
N TYR A 187 -1.70 -12.17 5.02
CA TYR A 187 -1.92 -12.93 3.80
C TYR A 187 -1.05 -14.18 3.85
N LEU A 188 -1.61 -15.33 3.51
CA LEU A 188 -0.89 -16.59 3.39
C LEU A 188 -1.06 -17.12 1.97
N SER A 189 0.06 -17.53 1.36
CA SER A 189 0.07 -18.14 0.04
C SER A 189 -0.62 -19.50 0.05
N LYS A 190 -1.48 -19.78 -0.95
CA LYS A 190 -2.07 -21.10 -1.19
C LYS A 190 -1.28 -21.94 -2.20
N ARG A 191 -0.40 -21.29 -2.97
CA ARG A 191 0.50 -21.92 -3.92
C ARG A 191 1.87 -21.26 -3.88
N GLU A 192 2.83 -21.91 -4.52
CA GLU A 192 4.14 -21.32 -4.78
C GLU A 192 4.08 -20.31 -5.92
N SER A 193 5.01 -19.36 -5.89
CA SER A 193 5.29 -18.44 -6.99
C SER A 193 5.81 -19.19 -8.22
N ASP A 194 5.38 -18.76 -9.41
CA ASP A 194 5.90 -19.26 -10.68
C ASP A 194 7.27 -18.64 -11.00
N PHE A 195 8.34 -19.37 -10.65
CA PHE A 195 9.72 -18.96 -10.90
C PHE A 195 10.06 -18.71 -12.37
N THR A 196 9.29 -19.27 -13.33
CA THR A 196 9.56 -19.03 -14.75
C THR A 196 9.33 -17.58 -15.16
N LEU A 197 8.63 -16.80 -14.33
CA LEU A 197 8.34 -15.39 -14.56
C LEU A 197 9.31 -14.44 -13.84
N LEU A 198 10.23 -14.97 -13.04
CA LEU A 198 11.20 -14.20 -12.24
C LEU A 198 12.63 -14.54 -12.68
N LYS A 199 13.38 -13.53 -13.11
CA LYS A 199 14.80 -13.70 -13.47
C LYS A 199 15.66 -13.80 -12.21
N ALA A 200 16.81 -14.45 -12.32
CA ALA A 200 17.71 -14.65 -11.17
C ALA A 200 18.14 -13.35 -10.45
N HIS A 201 18.38 -12.26 -11.19
CA HIS A 201 18.75 -10.98 -10.57
C HIS A 201 17.57 -10.27 -9.90
N GLU A 202 16.33 -10.49 -10.39
CA GLU A 202 15.10 -10.02 -9.74
C GLU A 202 14.91 -10.72 -8.40
N ILE A 203 15.04 -12.05 -8.39
CA ILE A 203 14.99 -12.87 -7.16
C ILE A 203 16.07 -12.42 -6.18
N LYS A 204 17.30 -12.19 -6.66
CA LYS A 204 18.41 -11.72 -5.82
C LYS A 204 18.11 -10.36 -5.17
N MET A 205 17.46 -9.44 -5.88
CA MET A 205 17.04 -8.17 -5.31
C MET A 205 15.96 -8.37 -4.24
N ILE A 206 14.94 -9.18 -4.53
CA ILE A 206 13.87 -9.48 -3.58
C ILE A 206 14.45 -10.07 -2.31
N ASP A 207 15.28 -11.11 -2.42
CA ASP A 207 15.93 -11.77 -1.28
C ASP A 207 16.78 -10.77 -0.48
N SER A 208 17.58 -9.93 -1.15
CA SER A 208 18.40 -8.92 -0.47
C SER A 208 17.59 -7.88 0.30
N VAL A 209 16.37 -7.57 -0.12
CA VAL A 209 15.48 -6.65 0.62
C VAL A 209 14.82 -7.39 1.78
N LEU A 210 14.34 -8.61 1.56
CA LEU A 210 13.75 -9.43 2.61
C LEU A 210 14.75 -9.72 3.74
N ASP A 211 15.99 -10.04 3.42
CA ASP A 211 17.04 -10.32 4.41
C ASP A 211 17.36 -9.10 5.28
N ARG A 212 17.30 -7.88 4.71
CA ARG A 212 17.56 -6.64 5.45
C ARG A 212 16.39 -6.19 6.31
N LEU A 213 15.16 -6.37 5.82
CA LEU A 213 14.00 -5.61 6.34
C LEU A 213 12.87 -6.49 6.89
N SER A 214 12.82 -7.79 6.57
CA SER A 214 11.66 -8.62 6.93
C SER A 214 11.54 -8.98 8.41
N ASP A 215 12.58 -8.72 9.21
CA ASP A 215 12.53 -8.92 10.67
C ASP A 215 11.99 -7.68 11.41
N MET A 216 11.88 -6.54 10.73
CA MET A 216 11.29 -5.32 11.29
C MET A 216 9.78 -5.49 11.49
N ASN A 217 9.26 -4.97 12.60
CA ASN A 217 7.83 -4.84 12.81
C ASN A 217 7.24 -3.63 12.05
N ALA A 218 5.92 -3.49 12.06
CA ALA A 218 5.21 -2.43 11.35
C ALA A 218 5.69 -1.02 11.72
N THR A 219 6.01 -0.77 12.99
CA THR A 219 6.50 0.54 13.45
C THR A 219 7.92 0.79 12.97
N GLU A 220 8.81 -0.19 13.12
CA GLU A 220 10.21 -0.09 12.72
C GLU A 220 10.37 0.17 11.22
N ILE A 221 9.70 -0.63 10.37
CA ILE A 221 9.80 -0.47 8.92
C ILE A 221 9.13 0.82 8.43
N SER A 222 8.08 1.28 9.12
CA SER A 222 7.47 2.58 8.81
C SER A 222 8.45 3.71 9.10
N ASN A 223 9.06 3.71 10.30
CA ASN A 223 10.09 4.68 10.67
C ASN A 223 11.30 4.64 9.74
N TYR A 224 11.68 3.45 9.26
CA TYR A 224 12.74 3.28 8.28
C TYR A 224 12.37 3.90 6.93
N SER A 225 11.15 3.64 6.43
CA SER A 225 10.64 4.22 5.17
C SER A 225 10.46 5.74 5.22
N HIS A 226 10.14 6.30 6.39
CA HIS A 226 9.97 7.75 6.57
C HIS A 226 11.26 8.56 6.45
N LYS A 227 12.41 7.88 6.49
CA LYS A 227 13.75 8.48 6.35
C LYS A 227 14.33 8.28 4.95
N ASP A 228 13.65 7.54 4.08
CA ASP A 228 14.08 7.33 2.70
C ASP A 228 13.78 8.57 1.84
N VAL A 229 14.71 8.94 0.97
CA VAL A 229 14.66 10.19 0.20
C VAL A 229 13.39 10.30 -0.66
N PRO A 230 13.00 9.29 -1.46
CA PRO A 230 11.76 9.36 -2.25
C PRO A 230 10.52 9.66 -1.40
N TRP A 231 10.43 9.05 -0.22
CA TRP A 231 9.31 9.30 0.68
C TRP A 231 9.37 10.70 1.30
N LEU A 232 10.56 11.16 1.69
CA LEU A 232 10.76 12.49 2.29
C LEU A 232 10.38 13.63 1.35
N THR A 233 10.81 13.55 0.08
CA THR A 233 10.64 14.62 -0.92
C THR A 233 9.26 14.63 -1.58
N THR A 234 8.45 13.58 -1.39
CA THR A 234 7.09 13.51 -1.92
C THR A 234 6.10 14.21 -0.97
N ASN A 235 5.06 14.85 -1.51
CA ASN A 235 3.97 15.42 -0.70
C ASN A 235 2.98 14.34 -0.26
N ASN A 236 2.33 14.52 0.91
CA ASN A 236 1.35 13.54 1.39
C ASN A 236 0.21 13.32 0.37
N GLY A 237 -0.11 12.05 0.10
CA GLY A 237 -1.13 11.62 -0.86
C GLY A 237 -0.68 11.61 -2.32
N GLU A 238 0.49 12.17 -2.64
CA GLU A 238 1.03 12.18 -4.01
C GLU A 238 1.81 10.89 -4.31
N ILE A 239 1.98 10.61 -5.60
CA ILE A 239 2.76 9.48 -6.10
C ILE A 239 4.25 9.77 -5.87
N ILE A 240 4.96 8.79 -5.32
CA ILE A 240 6.39 8.83 -5.11
C ILE A 240 7.09 8.60 -6.46
N ASP A 241 7.95 9.52 -6.82
CA ASP A 241 8.74 9.45 -8.06
C ASP A 241 9.89 8.44 -7.92
N TYR A 242 10.00 7.50 -8.85
CA TYR A 242 11.08 6.51 -8.88
C TYR A 242 12.45 7.17 -9.08
N GLU A 243 12.54 8.25 -9.86
CA GLU A 243 13.81 8.94 -10.14
C GLU A 243 14.47 9.49 -8.87
N SER A 244 13.68 9.75 -7.83
CA SER A 244 14.21 10.27 -6.57
C SER A 244 15.13 9.28 -5.83
N VAL A 245 15.20 8.00 -6.25
CA VAL A 245 16.19 7.04 -5.72
C VAL A 245 17.62 7.45 -5.98
N PHE A 246 17.89 8.21 -7.04
CA PHE A 246 19.25 8.62 -7.40
C PHE A 246 19.85 9.67 -6.45
N TYR A 247 19.03 10.22 -5.55
CA TYR A 247 19.44 11.10 -4.46
C TYR A 247 19.53 10.40 -3.11
N ARG A 248 19.32 9.07 -3.06
CA ARG A 248 19.45 8.29 -1.82
C ARG A 248 20.89 8.32 -1.33
N THR A 249 21.03 8.33 -0.02
CA THR A 249 22.31 8.11 0.68
C THR A 249 22.26 6.81 1.47
N LYS A 250 23.40 6.39 2.04
CA LYS A 250 23.41 5.28 3.01
C LYS A 250 22.47 5.62 4.18
N PRO A 251 21.68 4.66 4.70
CA PRO A 251 21.73 3.22 4.44
C PRO A 251 20.81 2.73 3.30
N TYR A 252 20.19 3.62 2.52
CA TYR A 252 19.16 3.26 1.53
C TYR A 252 19.73 2.96 0.15
N SER A 253 20.73 3.73 -0.28
CA SER A 253 21.31 3.58 -1.61
C SER A 253 21.94 2.20 -1.80
N VAL A 254 21.56 1.54 -2.90
CA VAL A 254 22.10 0.24 -3.32
C VAL A 254 23.10 0.38 -4.48
N ARG A 255 23.35 1.60 -4.97
CA ARG A 255 24.47 1.89 -5.87
C ARG A 255 25.78 1.96 -5.10
N THR A 256 26.81 1.32 -5.64
CA THR A 256 28.19 1.61 -5.25
C THR A 256 28.64 2.79 -6.08
N TYR A 257 28.63 4.00 -5.50
CA TYR A 257 29.36 5.11 -6.09
C TYR A 257 30.84 4.72 -6.04
N ILE A 258 31.45 4.56 -7.20
CA ILE A 258 32.91 4.59 -7.27
C ILE A 258 33.25 6.01 -6.82
N GLU A 259 33.86 6.15 -5.65
CA GLU A 259 34.51 7.41 -5.28
C GLU A 259 35.59 7.61 -6.34
N GLU A 260 35.27 8.36 -7.39
CA GLU A 260 36.28 8.97 -8.22
C GLU A 260 37.03 9.91 -7.28
N ASN A 261 38.20 9.46 -6.82
CA ASN A 261 39.15 10.28 -6.08
C ASN A 261 39.44 11.51 -6.95
N ILE A 262 38.82 12.64 -6.60
CA ILE A 262 39.17 13.98 -7.10
C ILE A 262 40.45 14.43 -6.39
#